data_AF-A0AAP5M9B7-F1
#
_entry.id   AF-A0AAP5M9B7-F1
#
_cell.length_a   1.000
_cell.length_b   1.000
_cell.length_c   1.000
_cell.angle_alpha   90.00
_cell.angle_beta   90.00
_cell.angle_gamma   90.00
#
_symmetry.space_group_name_H-M   'P 1'
#
loop_
_entity.id
_entity.type
_entity.pdbx_description
1 polymer ?
#
loop_
_entity_poly.entity_id
_entity_poly.type
_entity_poly.pdbx_seq_one_letter_code
_entity_poly.pdbx_strand_id
1 'polypeptide(L)' 'MKLSQYAEHIGVSYKTAWRWWKAGKLPHPAKQSPSGTVLVDFTPQNESQKN' A
#
# COMPACT_ATOMS: atom_id res chain seq x y z
N MET A 1 -0.55 6.27 -0.53
CA MET A 1 0.46 5.76 -1.50
C MET A 1 -0.06 4.58 -2.34
N LYS A 2 0.63 4.19 -3.42
CA LYS A 2 0.30 2.96 -4.18
C LYS A 2 0.61 1.71 -3.35
N LEU A 3 -0.15 0.63 -3.56
CA LEU A 3 0.07 -0.65 -2.87
C LEU A 3 1.49 -1.21 -3.04
N SER A 4 2.14 -0.95 -4.19
CA SER A 4 3.54 -1.34 -4.42
C SER A 4 4.50 -0.64 -3.48
N GLN A 5 4.41 0.69 -3.36
CA GLN A 5 5.23 1.48 -2.44
C GLN A 5 4.95 1.11 -0.98
N TYR A 6 3.67 0.85 -0.66
CA TYR A 6 3.28 0.39 0.65
C TYR A 6 3.95 -0.93 1.01
N ALA A 7 3.93 -1.90 0.07
CA ALA A 7 4.57 -3.19 0.25
C ALA A 7 6.08 -3.05 0.51
N GLU A 8 6.77 -2.21 -0.26
CA GLU A 8 8.19 -1.90 -0.07
C GLU A 8 8.46 -1.30 1.32
N HIS A 9 7.62 -0.35 1.75
CA HIS A 9 7.78 0.32 3.04
C HIS A 9 7.64 -0.64 4.23
N ILE A 10 6.69 -1.56 4.18
CA ILE A 10 6.49 -2.57 5.23
C ILE A 10 7.41 -3.79 5.08
N GLY A 11 8.26 -3.82 4.05
CA GLY A 11 9.20 -4.91 3.80
C GLY A 11 8.55 -6.21 3.31
N VAL A 12 7.41 -6.14 2.62
CA VAL A 12 6.76 -7.33 2.02
C VAL A 12 6.70 -7.23 0.50
N SER A 13 6.54 -8.38 -0.16
CA SER A 13 6.34 -8.39 -1.60
C SER A 13 4.99 -7.78 -2.00
N TYR A 14 4.93 -7.13 -3.16
CA TYR A 14 3.67 -6.64 -3.74
C TYR A 14 2.59 -7.74 -3.80
N LYS A 15 2.97 -8.97 -4.16
CA LYS A 15 2.05 -10.13 -4.19
C LYS A 15 1.45 -10.42 -2.82
N THR A 16 2.22 -10.29 -1.75
CA THR A 16 1.74 -10.44 -0.36
C THR A 16 0.74 -9.35 -0.02
N ALA A 17 1.08 -8.09 -0.27
CA ALA A 17 0.18 -6.96 -0.02
C ALA A 17 -1.12 -7.06 -0.83
N TRP A 18 -1.05 -7.50 -2.08
CA TRP A 18 -2.23 -7.76 -2.93
C TRP A 18 -3.13 -8.86 -2.36
N ARG A 19 -2.55 -9.95 -1.85
CA ARG A 19 -3.32 -11.02 -1.19
C ARG A 19 -4.02 -10.51 0.07
N TRP A 20 -3.35 -9.69 0.87
CA TRP A 20 -3.95 -9.08 2.06
C TRP A 20 -5.11 -8.15 1.70
N TRP A 21 -4.96 -7.35 0.65
CA TRP A 21 -6.04 -6.54 0.09
C TRP A 21 -7.24 -7.38 -0.34
N LYS A 22 -7.00 -8.41 -1.15
CA LYS A 22 -8.06 -9.33 -1.60
C LYS A 22 -8.73 -10.06 -0.45
N ALA A 23 -8.01 -10.31 0.65
CA ALA A 23 -8.53 -10.94 1.86
C ALA A 23 -9.16 -9.94 2.86
N GLY A 24 -9.11 -8.63 2.61
CA GLY A 24 -9.56 -7.60 3.56
C GLY A 24 -8.75 -7.54 4.86
N LYS A 25 -7.53 -8.10 4.86
CA LYS A 25 -6.62 -8.19 6.02
C LYS A 25 -5.53 -7.11 6.03
N LEU A 26 -5.72 -6.05 5.25
CA LEU A 26 -4.76 -4.96 5.21
C LEU A 26 -4.81 -4.21 6.55
N PRO A 27 -3.67 -4.00 7.22
CA PRO A 27 -3.64 -3.31 8.52
C PRO A 27 -3.98 -1.82 8.41
N HIS A 28 -3.86 -1.22 7.22
CA HIS A 28 -4.27 0.16 6.97
C HIS A 28 -5.46 0.22 6.01
N PRO A 29 -6.30 1.27 6.13
CA PRO A 29 -7.36 1.53 5.16
C PRO A 29 -6.77 1.63 3.75
N ALA A 30 -7.37 0.91 2.81
CA ALA A 30 -7.03 1.00 1.42
C ALA A 30 -8.31 1.06 0.58
N LYS A 31 -8.20 1.65 -0.61
CA LYS A 31 -9.31 1.79 -1.55
C LYS A 31 -8.83 1.42 -2.94
N GLN A 32 -9.67 0.70 -3.69
CA GLN A 32 -9.43 0.43 -5.10
C GLN A 32 -10.08 1.54 -5.93
N SER A 33 -9.31 2.13 -6.85
CA SER A 33 -9.83 3.06 -7.84
C SER A 33 -10.67 2.32 -8.90
N PRO A 34 -11.54 3.02 -9.65
CA PRO A 34 -12.28 2.41 -10.77
C PRO A 34 -11.38 1.74 -11.82
N SER A 35 -10.12 2.20 -11.93
CA SER A 35 -9.10 1.62 -12.82
C SER A 35 -8.42 0.36 -12.27
N GLY A 36 -8.72 -0.06 -11.04
CA GLY A 36 -8.15 -1.25 -10.41
C GLY A 36 -6.90 -1.01 -9.55
N THR A 37 -6.36 0.21 -9.55
CA THR A 37 -5.22 0.59 -8.71
C THR A 37 -5.63 0.65 -7.24
N VAL A 38 -4.85 0.01 -6.37
CA VAL A 38 -5.09 0.04 -4.92
C VAL A 38 -4.24 1.15 -4.31
N LEU A 39 -4.92 2.09 -3.68
CA LEU A 39 -4.37 3.21 -2.94
C LEU A 39 -4.51 2.91 -1.45
N VAL A 40 -3.39 2.84 -0.75
CA VAL A 40 -3.34 2.66 0.70
C VAL A 40 -3.25 4.03 1.33
N ASP A 41 -4.13 4.29 2.30
CA ASP A 41 -4.11 5.49 3.14
C ASP A 41 -3.04 5.31 4.21
N PHE A 42 -1.80 5.34 3.74
CA PHE A 42 -0.61 5.27 4.54
C PHE A 42 0.32 6.39 4.08
N THR A 43 0.69 7.23 5.03
CA THR A 43 1.66 8.31 4.85
C THR A 43 2.90 7.89 5.62
N PRO A 44 3.98 7.50 4.93
CA PRO A 44 5.19 7.12 5.62
C PRO A 44 5.76 8.42 6.19
N GLN A 45 6.00 8.45 7.50
CA GLN A 45 6.51 9.65 8.19
C GLN A 45 7.89 10.10 7.70
N ASN A 46 8.52 9.32 6.81
CA ASN A 46 9.86 9.53 6.27
C ASN A 46 9.92 9.97 4.79
N GLU A 47 8.80 10.30 4.13
CA GLU A 47 8.81 10.80 2.73
C GLU A 47 9.08 12.32 2.59
N SER A 48 9.36 13.03 3.69
CA SER A 48 9.63 14.49 3.67
C SER A 48 11.09 14.89 3.40
N GLN A 49 11.98 13.96 3.07
CA GLN A 49 13.37 14.30 2.72
C GLN A 49 13.87 13.43 1.57
N LYS A 50 13.54 13.81 0.34
CA LYS A 50 14.44 13.58 -0.79
C LYS A 50 14.85 14.95 -1.32
N ASN A 51 16.05 15.33 -0.89
CA ASN A 51 16.87 16.45 -1.35
C ASN A 51 17.08 16.39 -2.87
#